data_AF-A0A5B1R4T4-F1
#
_entry.id   AF-A0A5B1R4T4-F1
#
_cell.length_a   1.000
_cell.length_b   1.000
_cell.length_c   1.000
_cell.angle_alpha   90.00
_cell.angle_beta   90.00
_cell.angle_gamma   90.00
#
_symmetry.space_group_name_H-M   'P 1'
#
loop_
_entity.id
_entity.type
_entity.pdbx_description
1 polymer ?
#
loop_
_entity_poly.entity_id
_entity_poly.type
_entity_poly.pdbx_seq_one_letter_code
_entity_poly.pdbx_strand_id
1 'polypeptide(L)'
;MKFSTKLSFAALLATSVSSRPVKRELTEDQVAALAPPLGWQSGIPIAGSANCQGPPVNGVPSQIPCQCPPDQADYIRNLTANANAGKALNNPSVTLSFPLGDSKDDQLARLNAASDTLQNLNGPGKGCPIVSTTFQAQNQAISNGQPIPPSLAIPAGPGETSSAEASAASTAAPAPSATTTAASGSSSDSDATSTTDSAAPSASASDTPGQLTEEQVAALAPPLGWQSGIPIAGSANCQGPPVNGVPSQIPCQCPPSQDEYIKNLTLNANAGKALNNPSVKLSFPLGNSKEDQLARLNAASDTLQNLNGPGKGCPIVSTTFQAQNEAISNGQPIPPSLAIPAGPAATSSGQALIASAPASTDSAAATGVASCDAAPTTTATLTVTITATAADAASTVADAASTVADAASTVADAASTAADAASTAVDTSSTAASSVAAPSSSVPSSSASSSAPSASASGAPGQLTEDQVAALAPPLGWKNGIPIAGSANCQGPPVNGVPSQIPCQCPPNQDDYIRNLTANANAGKALNNPSVTLSFPLGNSKEDQLARLNAASDTLQNLNGIGKGCPIVSTTFKAQNDAISNGQPIPPSLAIPSVPAATGAARRHYWFN
;
A
#
# COMPACT_ATOMS: atom_id res chain seq x y z
N MET A 1 35.38 -74.57 9.51
CA MET A 1 36.25 -73.61 10.21
C MET A 1 35.65 -72.22 10.04
N LYS A 2 35.35 -71.55 11.15
CA LYS A 2 34.81 -70.18 11.19
C LYS A 2 35.97 -69.21 11.04
N PHE A 3 35.91 -68.27 10.09
CA PHE A 3 36.65 -67.02 10.19
C PHE A 3 35.69 -65.86 9.93
N SER A 4 35.38 -65.17 11.03
CA SER A 4 34.76 -63.85 11.07
C SER A 4 35.82 -62.82 10.76
N THR A 5 35.59 -62.00 9.72
CA THR A 5 36.33 -60.74 9.54
C THR A 5 35.29 -59.64 9.38
N LYS A 6 34.92 -59.04 10.52
CA LYS A 6 34.23 -57.76 10.57
C LYS A 6 35.29 -56.69 10.35
N LEU A 7 35.28 -56.02 9.20
CA LEU A 7 36.06 -54.80 8.99
C LEU A 7 35.10 -53.61 9.04
N SER A 8 35.24 -52.84 10.11
CA SER A 8 34.52 -51.61 10.39
C SER A 8 34.89 -50.52 9.38
N PHE A 9 33.92 -50.10 8.56
CA PHE A 9 33.94 -48.80 7.88
C PHE A 9 33.05 -47.84 8.67
N ALA A 10 33.63 -47.22 9.69
CA ALA A 10 33.03 -46.10 10.41
C ALA A 10 34.07 -44.98 10.47
N ALA A 11 33.82 -43.91 9.72
CA ALA A 11 34.40 -42.56 9.79
C ALA A 11 34.62 -42.00 8.38
N LEU A 12 33.53 -41.61 7.72
CA LEU A 12 33.58 -40.60 6.66
C LEU A 12 33.02 -39.32 7.27
N LEU A 13 33.89 -38.32 7.33
CA LEU A 13 33.72 -37.07 8.05
C LEU A 13 32.48 -36.29 7.57
N ALA A 14 31.53 -36.11 8.48
CA ALA A 14 30.53 -35.04 8.39
C ALA A 14 31.17 -33.74 8.89
N THR A 15 31.89 -33.02 8.04
CA THR A 15 32.20 -31.60 8.28
C THR A 15 30.94 -30.80 8.00
N SER A 16 30.07 -30.71 9.00
CA SER A 16 28.93 -29.79 9.00
C SER A 16 29.49 -28.37 8.91
N VAL A 17 29.39 -27.76 7.73
CA VAL A 17 29.70 -26.33 7.56
C VAL A 17 28.59 -25.59 8.32
N SER A 18 28.89 -25.18 9.55
CA SER A 18 28.05 -24.22 10.26
C SER A 18 28.23 -22.87 9.57
N SER A 19 27.38 -22.60 8.58
CA SER A 19 27.21 -21.27 8.00
C SER A 19 26.58 -20.36 9.05
N ARG A 20 27.41 -19.89 9.99
CA ARG A 20 27.05 -18.73 10.80
C ARG A 20 26.84 -17.58 9.81
N PRO A 21 25.65 -16.96 9.76
CA PRO A 21 25.44 -15.81 8.89
C PRO A 21 26.47 -14.75 9.31
N VAL A 22 27.41 -14.49 8.41
CA VAL A 22 28.37 -13.41 8.58
C VAL A 22 27.56 -12.13 8.53
N LYS A 23 27.37 -11.49 9.68
CA LYS A 23 26.82 -10.13 9.73
C LYS A 23 27.80 -9.27 8.93
N ARG A 24 27.39 -8.90 7.73
CA ARG A 24 28.15 -7.99 6.90
C ARG A 24 28.07 -6.62 7.57
N GLU A 25 29.17 -6.20 8.18
CA GLU A 25 29.29 -4.82 8.65
C GLU A 25 29.30 -3.89 7.44
N LEU A 26 28.35 -2.98 7.41
CA LEU A 26 28.26 -1.88 6.48
C LEU A 26 29.26 -0.80 6.91
N THR A 27 30.16 -0.46 6.00
CA THR A 27 31.06 0.68 6.18
C THR A 27 30.31 1.99 5.98
N GLU A 28 30.77 3.07 6.62
CA GLU A 28 30.17 4.40 6.48
C GLU A 28 30.17 4.87 5.03
N ASP A 29 31.21 4.57 4.26
CA ASP A 29 31.30 4.88 2.82
C ASP A 29 30.24 4.15 1.99
N GLN A 30 29.95 2.88 2.29
CA GLN A 30 28.90 2.11 1.61
C GLN A 30 27.51 2.69 1.89
N VAL A 31 27.26 3.10 3.13
CA VAL A 31 26.00 3.73 3.50
C VAL A 31 25.92 5.12 2.88
N ALA A 32 26.98 5.93 2.92
CA ALA A 32 27.04 7.24 2.30
C ALA A 32 26.72 7.21 0.79
N ALA A 33 27.22 6.19 0.08
CA ALA A 33 26.99 6.02 -1.34
C ALA A 33 25.53 5.66 -1.71
N LEU A 34 24.82 4.97 -0.80
CA LEU A 34 23.49 4.42 -1.06
C LEU A 34 22.36 5.14 -0.30
N ALA A 35 22.70 5.93 0.72
CA ALA A 35 21.75 6.65 1.53
C ALA A 35 21.11 7.78 0.74
N PRO A 36 19.78 7.93 0.81
CA PRO A 36 19.10 9.04 0.17
C PRO A 36 19.61 10.38 0.75
N PRO A 37 19.89 11.40 -0.09
CA PRO A 37 20.32 12.71 0.38
C PRO A 37 19.20 13.40 1.16
N LEU A 38 19.52 14.17 2.20
CA LEU A 38 18.49 14.94 2.92
C LEU A 38 17.84 16.00 2.00
N GLY A 39 18.64 16.60 1.11
CA GLY A 39 18.19 17.51 0.06
C GLY A 39 17.65 18.87 0.56
N TRP A 40 17.86 19.19 1.84
CA TRP A 40 17.51 20.49 2.42
C TRP A 40 18.52 20.89 3.49
N GLN A 41 18.68 22.20 3.71
CA GLN A 41 19.59 22.75 4.72
C GLN A 41 18.78 23.23 5.93
N SER A 42 19.23 22.87 7.13
CA SER A 42 18.60 23.31 8.38
C SER A 42 18.89 24.78 8.69
N GLY A 43 18.13 25.32 9.65
CA GLY A 43 18.45 26.61 10.26
C GLY A 43 18.07 27.86 9.47
N ILE A 44 17.32 27.76 8.37
CA ILE A 44 16.82 28.94 7.64
C ILE A 44 15.66 29.55 8.44
N PRO A 45 15.80 30.70 9.12
CA PRO A 45 14.76 31.22 10.00
C PRO A 45 13.58 31.79 9.20
N ILE A 46 12.35 31.58 9.69
CA ILE A 46 11.16 32.25 9.17
C ILE A 46 10.92 33.50 10.03
N ALA A 47 10.79 34.68 9.39
CA ALA A 47 10.57 35.93 10.09
C ALA A 47 9.34 35.86 11.01
N GLY A 48 9.55 36.07 12.31
CA GLY A 48 8.49 36.04 13.33
C GLY A 48 8.06 34.65 13.82
N SER A 49 8.76 33.58 13.43
CA SER A 49 8.50 32.21 13.93
C SER A 49 9.69 31.66 14.72
N ALA A 50 9.42 30.79 15.69
CA ALA A 50 10.45 29.97 16.34
C ALA A 50 10.88 28.76 15.48
N ASN A 51 10.17 28.52 14.37
CA ASN A 51 10.46 27.46 13.41
C ASN A 51 11.33 27.98 12.26
N CYS A 52 12.01 27.04 11.61
CA CYS A 52 12.77 27.27 10.40
C CYS A 52 12.01 26.80 9.16
N GLN A 53 12.46 27.30 8.02
CA GLN A 53 11.95 26.98 6.71
C GLN A 53 12.41 25.59 6.30
N GLY A 54 11.45 24.71 6.07
CA GLY A 54 11.65 23.41 5.46
C GLY A 54 11.47 23.44 3.94
N PRO A 55 11.73 22.31 3.27
CA PRO A 55 11.55 22.18 1.84
C PRO A 55 10.12 22.55 1.43
N PRO A 56 9.95 23.25 0.29
CA PRO A 56 8.64 23.68 -0.15
C PRO A 56 7.78 22.48 -0.52
N VAL A 57 6.59 22.40 0.08
CA VAL A 57 5.55 21.46 -0.30
C VAL A 57 4.51 22.26 -1.10
N ASN A 58 4.30 21.91 -2.37
CA ASN A 58 3.41 22.65 -3.27
C ASN A 58 3.76 24.15 -3.41
N GLY A 59 5.06 24.47 -3.39
CA GLY A 59 5.54 25.85 -3.50
C GLY A 59 5.42 26.68 -2.21
N VAL A 60 4.84 26.13 -1.14
CA VAL A 60 4.79 26.78 0.18
C VAL A 60 5.86 26.16 1.07
N PRO A 61 6.77 26.96 1.65
CA PRO A 61 7.75 26.43 2.59
C PRO A 61 7.09 25.82 3.83
N SER A 62 7.48 24.60 4.17
CA SER A 62 7.02 23.93 5.38
C SER A 62 7.69 24.56 6.63
N GLN A 63 7.03 24.47 7.79
CA GLN A 63 7.64 24.88 9.06
C GLN A 63 8.24 23.66 9.75
N ILE A 64 9.53 23.73 10.11
CA ILE A 64 10.25 22.64 10.75
C ILE A 64 11.07 23.14 11.95
N PRO A 65 11.44 22.26 12.90
CA PRO A 65 12.40 22.63 13.94
C PRO A 65 13.73 23.08 13.31
N CYS A 66 14.34 24.12 13.87
CA CYS A 66 15.55 24.71 13.29
C CYS A 66 16.78 23.81 13.28
N GLN A 67 16.78 22.76 14.11
CA GLN A 67 17.82 21.73 14.18
C GLN A 67 17.62 20.65 13.11
N CYS A 68 16.55 20.73 12.31
CA CYS A 68 16.21 19.75 11.31
C CYS A 68 16.33 20.31 9.89
N PRO A 69 16.81 19.50 8.93
CA PRO A 69 17.40 18.16 9.13
C PRO A 69 18.79 18.24 9.83
N PRO A 70 19.31 17.13 10.40
CA PRO A 70 20.71 17.10 10.86
C PRO A 70 21.67 17.35 9.69
N ASP A 71 22.96 17.58 9.97
CA ASP A 71 23.93 17.58 8.88
C ASP A 71 24.05 16.20 8.22
N GLN A 72 24.49 16.19 6.97
CA GLN A 72 24.54 14.96 6.17
C GLN A 72 25.48 13.92 6.80
N ALA A 73 26.61 14.31 7.39
CA ALA A 73 27.55 13.36 7.98
C ALA A 73 26.99 12.74 9.27
N ASP A 74 26.35 13.54 10.13
CA ASP A 74 25.63 13.06 11.32
C ASP A 74 24.52 12.08 10.93
N TYR A 75 23.74 12.39 9.89
CA TYR A 75 22.72 11.49 9.36
C TYR A 75 23.31 10.16 8.88
N ILE A 76 24.36 10.19 8.05
CA ILE A 76 25.00 8.96 7.53
C ILE A 76 25.58 8.11 8.66
N ARG A 77 26.22 8.74 9.65
CA ARG A 77 26.77 8.04 10.82
C ARG A 77 25.69 7.33 11.63
N ASN A 78 24.57 8.00 11.90
CA ASN A 78 23.43 7.40 12.61
C ASN A 78 22.76 6.28 11.79
N LEU A 79 22.58 6.48 10.49
CA LEU A 79 22.01 5.47 9.60
C LEU A 79 22.91 4.23 9.50
N THR A 80 24.22 4.41 9.42
CA THR A 80 25.21 3.32 9.43
C THR A 80 25.13 2.50 10.71
N ALA A 81 25.06 3.18 11.87
CA ALA A 81 24.96 2.53 13.16
C ALA A 81 23.65 1.73 13.30
N ASN A 82 22.52 2.29 12.85
CA ASN A 82 21.22 1.62 12.85
C ASN A 82 21.16 0.44 11.87
N ALA A 83 21.70 0.59 10.66
CA ALA A 83 21.73 -0.45 9.64
C ALA A 83 22.57 -1.66 10.09
N ASN A 84 23.74 -1.42 10.71
CA ASN A 84 24.56 -2.46 11.31
C ASN A 84 23.88 -3.16 12.50
N ALA A 85 23.06 -2.42 13.26
CA ALA A 85 22.27 -2.98 14.35
C ALA A 85 21.03 -3.74 13.88
N GLY A 86 20.56 -3.52 12.64
CA GLY A 86 19.29 -4.01 12.11
C GLY A 86 18.05 -3.38 12.76
N LYS A 87 18.22 -2.26 13.47
CA LYS A 87 17.18 -1.54 14.22
C LYS A 87 17.64 -0.12 14.58
N ALA A 88 16.71 0.77 14.89
CA ALA A 88 17.06 2.09 15.41
C ALA A 88 17.68 1.97 16.82
N LEU A 89 18.90 2.47 17.02
CA LEU A 89 19.63 2.32 18.29
C LEU A 89 18.91 3.01 19.45
N ASN A 90 18.32 4.18 19.20
CA ASN A 90 17.58 4.95 20.20
C ASN A 90 16.09 4.58 20.27
N ASN A 91 15.61 3.68 19.39
CA ASN A 91 14.28 3.08 19.46
C ASN A 91 14.30 1.62 18.98
N PRO A 92 14.78 0.67 19.81
CA PRO A 92 15.03 -0.71 19.36
C PRO A 92 13.80 -1.50 18.90
N SER A 93 12.57 -1.01 19.11
CA SER A 93 11.35 -1.64 18.59
C SER A 93 11.15 -1.39 17.09
N VAL A 94 11.82 -0.38 16.52
CA VAL A 94 11.79 -0.11 15.07
C VAL A 94 12.92 -0.90 14.42
N THR A 95 12.55 -1.96 13.70
CA THR A 95 13.48 -2.76 12.89
C THR A 95 13.87 -2.02 11.63
N LEU A 96 15.11 -2.18 11.18
CA LEU A 96 15.65 -1.43 10.06
C LEU A 96 16.31 -2.36 9.07
N SER A 97 15.92 -2.28 7.80
CA SER A 97 16.51 -3.03 6.69
C SER A 97 17.20 -2.07 5.74
N PHE A 98 18.49 -2.28 5.47
CA PHE A 98 19.28 -1.46 4.55
C PHE A 98 19.89 -2.34 3.45
N PRO A 99 19.09 -2.73 2.45
CA PRO A 99 19.60 -3.56 1.36
C PRO A 99 20.57 -2.76 0.47
N LEU A 100 21.43 -3.47 -0.25
CA LEU A 100 22.50 -2.89 -1.07
C LEU A 100 22.28 -3.01 -2.58
N GLY A 101 21.18 -3.65 -3.00
CA GLY A 101 20.83 -3.71 -4.42
C GLY A 101 20.27 -2.37 -4.93
N ASP A 102 20.12 -2.26 -6.24
CA ASP A 102 19.63 -1.04 -6.88
C ASP A 102 18.18 -1.17 -7.36
N SER A 103 17.49 -2.24 -6.97
CA SER A 103 16.09 -2.42 -7.33
C SER A 103 15.24 -1.29 -6.75
N LYS A 104 14.09 -1.03 -7.37
CA LYS A 104 13.11 -0.06 -6.87
C LYS A 104 12.75 -0.34 -5.40
N ASP A 105 12.61 -1.62 -5.04
CA ASP A 105 12.27 -2.05 -3.69
C ASP A 105 13.43 -1.82 -2.72
N ASP A 106 14.67 -2.08 -3.14
CA ASP A 106 15.85 -1.79 -2.32
C ASP A 106 16.01 -0.29 -2.05
N GLN A 107 15.77 0.54 -3.07
CA GLN A 107 15.81 2.00 -2.95
C GLN A 107 14.73 2.50 -1.98
N LEU A 108 13.51 1.96 -2.07
CA LEU A 108 12.42 2.31 -1.17
C LEU A 108 12.68 1.85 0.26
N ALA A 109 13.22 0.64 0.45
CA ALA A 109 13.62 0.13 1.75
C ALA A 109 14.71 1.02 2.39
N ARG A 110 15.69 1.48 1.62
CA ARG A 110 16.69 2.45 2.09
C ARG A 110 16.09 3.80 2.46
N LEU A 111 15.11 4.29 1.70
CA LEU A 111 14.40 5.53 2.00
C LEU A 111 13.57 5.42 3.29
N ASN A 112 12.95 4.27 3.54
CA ASN A 112 12.24 3.99 4.78
C ASN A 112 13.21 3.90 5.97
N ALA A 113 14.31 3.16 5.83
CA ALA A 113 15.37 3.08 6.83
C ALA A 113 15.97 4.45 7.19
N ALA A 114 16.17 5.31 6.18
CA ALA A 114 16.58 6.68 6.37
C ALA A 114 15.53 7.51 7.15
N SER A 115 14.26 7.34 6.79
CA SER A 115 13.13 8.00 7.45
C SER A 115 13.01 7.59 8.92
N ASP A 116 13.11 6.30 9.21
CA ASP A 116 13.08 5.76 10.57
C ASP A 116 14.27 6.23 11.41
N THR A 117 15.46 6.28 10.79
CA THR A 117 16.65 6.83 11.45
C THR A 117 16.43 8.28 11.86
N LEU A 118 15.93 9.13 10.96
CA LEU A 118 15.68 10.55 11.25
C LEU A 118 14.65 10.76 12.36
N GLN A 119 13.55 10.01 12.34
CA GLN A 119 12.48 10.13 13.33
C GLN A 119 12.90 9.63 14.72
N ASN A 120 13.92 8.76 14.80
CA ASN A 120 14.37 8.14 16.06
C ASN A 120 15.76 8.59 16.51
N LEU A 121 16.30 9.71 16.00
CA LEU A 121 17.66 10.18 16.34
C LEU A 121 17.88 10.39 17.84
N ASN A 122 16.88 10.83 18.61
CA ASN A 122 17.00 11.17 20.04
C ASN A 122 16.03 10.36 20.93
N GLY A 123 15.54 9.22 20.43
CA GLY A 123 14.59 8.36 21.14
C GLY A 123 13.34 8.05 20.32
N PRO A 124 12.38 7.28 20.87
CA PRO A 124 11.15 6.91 20.16
C PRO A 124 10.36 8.15 19.69
N GLY A 125 10.26 8.35 18.37
CA GLY A 125 9.58 9.49 17.75
C GLY A 125 10.22 10.86 18.03
N LYS A 126 11.40 10.90 18.64
CA LYS A 126 12.12 12.13 18.99
C LYS A 126 13.24 12.34 18.00
N GLY A 127 12.94 12.95 16.87
CA GLY A 127 13.91 13.18 15.81
C GLY A 127 13.47 14.28 14.88
N CYS A 128 14.01 14.26 13.66
CA CYS A 128 13.61 15.21 12.65
C CYS A 128 12.41 14.69 11.85
N PRO A 129 11.36 15.51 11.68
CA PRO A 129 10.20 15.09 10.92
C PRO A 129 10.57 14.92 9.44
N ILE A 130 9.96 13.97 8.74
CA ILE A 130 10.31 13.67 7.33
C ILE A 130 10.14 14.89 6.42
N VAL A 131 9.18 15.77 6.72
CA VAL A 131 8.97 17.04 6.02
C VAL A 131 10.16 18.02 6.11
N SER A 132 11.17 17.75 6.97
CA SER A 132 12.44 18.48 6.98
C SER A 132 13.42 18.06 5.89
N THR A 133 13.05 17.06 5.08
CA THR A 133 13.85 16.51 4.00
C THR A 133 13.09 16.50 2.69
N THR A 134 13.76 16.12 1.62
CA THR A 134 13.14 15.88 0.30
C THR A 134 12.70 14.43 0.11
N PHE A 135 12.66 13.60 1.17
CA PHE A 135 12.33 12.17 1.04
C PHE A 135 10.97 11.92 0.41
N GLN A 136 9.97 12.78 0.63
CA GLN A 136 8.67 12.62 -0.03
C GLN A 136 8.78 12.74 -1.56
N ALA A 137 9.57 13.70 -2.06
CA ALA A 137 9.82 13.86 -3.49
C ALA A 137 10.66 12.71 -4.04
N GLN A 138 11.64 12.22 -3.27
CA GLN A 138 12.45 11.05 -3.64
C GLN A 138 11.61 9.77 -3.70
N ASN A 139 10.68 9.57 -2.76
CA ASN A 139 9.75 8.45 -2.76
C ASN A 139 8.93 8.44 -4.05
N GLN A 140 8.40 9.59 -4.47
CA GLN A 140 7.68 9.74 -5.73
C GLN A 140 8.59 9.46 -6.93
N ALA A 141 9.82 9.94 -6.93
CA ALA A 141 10.79 9.68 -8.00
C ALA A 141 11.08 8.17 -8.15
N ILE A 142 11.41 7.48 -7.06
CA ILE A 142 11.65 6.02 -7.04
C ILE A 142 10.38 5.28 -7.49
N SER A 143 9.21 5.70 -7.00
CA SER A 143 7.91 5.14 -7.40
C SER A 143 7.68 5.24 -8.91
N ASN A 144 8.13 6.34 -9.51
CA ASN A 144 8.02 6.60 -10.95
C ASN A 144 9.17 5.99 -11.78
N GLY A 145 10.05 5.18 -11.16
CA GLY A 145 11.21 4.58 -11.83
C GLY A 145 12.25 5.61 -12.26
N GLN A 146 12.23 6.81 -11.68
CA GLN A 146 13.28 7.80 -11.86
C GLN A 146 14.44 7.44 -10.93
N PRO A 147 15.70 7.50 -11.42
CA PRO A 147 16.84 7.36 -10.54
C PRO A 147 16.81 8.48 -9.49
N ILE A 148 17.08 8.14 -8.23
CA ILE A 148 17.34 9.15 -7.21
C ILE A 148 18.52 9.97 -7.72
N PRO A 149 18.44 11.31 -7.79
CA PRO A 149 19.61 12.09 -8.15
C PRO A 149 20.73 11.69 -7.17
N PRO A 150 21.91 11.27 -7.68
CA PRO A 150 23.03 10.92 -6.80
C PRO A 150 23.24 12.10 -5.86
N SER A 151 23.48 11.82 -4.57
CA SER A 151 23.74 12.83 -3.53
C SER A 151 24.57 13.95 -4.15
N LEU A 152 23.90 15.04 -4.54
CA LEU A 152 24.57 16.17 -5.14
C LEU A 152 25.43 16.67 -3.99
N ALA A 153 26.74 16.56 -4.13
CA ALA A 153 27.67 17.30 -3.29
C ALA A 153 27.13 18.73 -3.26
N ILE A 154 26.63 19.16 -2.09
CA ILE A 154 26.03 20.46 -1.91
C ILE A 154 27.02 21.47 -2.50
N PRO A 155 26.62 22.36 -3.43
CA PRO A 155 27.53 23.38 -3.92
C PRO A 155 28.07 24.11 -2.69
N ALA A 156 29.38 24.09 -2.52
CA ALA A 156 30.05 24.76 -1.41
C ALA A 156 29.47 26.17 -1.31
N GLY A 157 28.82 26.47 -0.18
CA GLY A 157 28.29 27.80 0.09
C GLY A 157 29.40 28.84 -0.10
N PRO A 158 29.07 30.08 -0.45
CA PRO A 158 30.06 31.13 -0.69
C PRO A 158 30.99 31.22 0.51
N GLY A 159 32.24 30.81 0.30
CA GLY A 159 33.21 30.57 1.34
C GLY A 159 33.54 31.84 2.13
N GLU A 160 33.61 31.68 3.45
CA GLU A 160 34.54 32.44 4.25
C GLU A 160 35.95 32.13 3.74
N THR A 161 36.65 33.17 3.31
CA THR A 161 38.01 33.16 2.83
C THR A 161 38.98 32.63 3.89
N SER A 162 39.65 31.51 3.61
CA SER A 162 40.97 31.23 4.17
C SER A 162 41.88 30.66 3.09
N SER A 163 42.96 31.38 2.83
CA SER A 163 43.96 31.18 1.78
C SER A 163 44.85 29.95 2.03
N ALA A 164 45.09 29.16 0.97
CA ALA A 164 46.39 28.76 0.40
C ALA A 164 46.46 27.22 0.39
N GLU A 165 46.99 26.49 -0.60
CA GLU A 165 47.97 26.78 -1.64
C GLU A 165 47.80 25.77 -2.79
N ALA A 166 48.18 26.16 -4.00
CA ALA A 166 47.98 25.42 -5.25
C ALA A 166 49.03 24.32 -5.49
N SER A 167 48.63 23.26 -6.19
CA SER A 167 49.52 22.59 -7.15
C SER A 167 48.71 21.89 -8.26
N ALA A 168 49.17 22.07 -9.49
CA ALA A 168 48.48 21.81 -10.75
C ALA A 168 49.07 20.61 -11.52
N ALA A 169 48.25 19.99 -12.39
CA ALA A 169 48.54 19.47 -13.75
C ALA A 169 47.45 18.44 -14.14
N SER A 170 46.60 18.56 -15.16
CA SER A 170 46.74 18.77 -16.63
C SER A 170 46.44 17.48 -17.43
N THR A 171 45.90 17.66 -18.64
CA THR A 171 45.56 16.75 -19.77
C THR A 171 44.17 16.06 -19.72
N ALA A 172 43.18 16.31 -20.60
CA ALA A 172 43.03 16.43 -22.07
C ALA A 172 42.34 15.18 -22.70
N ALA A 173 41.10 15.41 -23.18
CA ALA A 173 40.29 14.86 -24.31
C ALA A 173 40.80 13.61 -25.12
N PRO A 174 39.94 12.75 -25.74
CA PRO A 174 38.95 13.19 -26.75
C PRO A 174 37.63 12.38 -26.92
N ALA A 175 36.75 12.96 -27.75
CA ALA A 175 35.47 12.46 -28.28
C ALA A 175 35.60 11.31 -29.30
N PRO A 176 34.49 10.63 -29.66
CA PRO A 176 34.01 10.68 -31.06
C PRO A 176 32.47 10.69 -31.20
N SER A 177 31.90 11.57 -32.03
CA SER A 177 31.48 11.39 -33.45
C SER A 177 30.08 10.79 -33.64
N ALA A 178 29.19 11.66 -34.13
CA ALA A 178 27.88 11.34 -34.68
C ALA A 178 28.01 10.68 -36.07
N THR A 179 27.07 9.78 -36.39
CA THR A 179 26.81 9.34 -37.77
C THR A 179 25.31 9.38 -38.03
N THR A 180 24.90 10.23 -38.95
CA THR A 180 23.58 10.28 -39.58
C THR A 180 23.67 9.56 -40.92
N THR A 181 22.74 8.64 -41.23
CA THR A 181 22.40 8.28 -42.62
C THR A 181 20.94 7.85 -42.68
N ALA A 182 20.28 8.34 -43.73
CA ALA A 182 18.85 8.25 -44.00
C ALA A 182 18.49 7.09 -44.95
N ALA A 183 17.17 6.93 -45.11
CA ALA A 183 16.45 6.58 -46.34
C ALA A 183 15.81 5.18 -46.49
N SER A 184 14.47 5.21 -46.52
CA SER A 184 13.57 4.74 -47.60
C SER A 184 13.33 3.26 -47.90
N GLY A 185 12.04 2.96 -48.14
CA GLY A 185 11.45 1.76 -48.76
C GLY A 185 10.24 1.28 -47.96
N SER A 186 9.00 1.73 -48.18
CA SER A 186 8.12 1.67 -49.36
C SER A 186 7.68 0.25 -49.78
N SER A 187 6.38 0.02 -49.54
CA SER A 187 5.40 -0.70 -50.37
C SER A 187 5.36 -2.24 -50.39
N SER A 188 4.18 -2.77 -50.04
CA SER A 188 3.26 -3.55 -50.91
C SER A 188 2.71 -4.85 -50.32
N ASP A 189 1.39 -4.82 -50.11
CA ASP A 189 0.35 -5.77 -50.55
C ASP A 189 0.54 -7.28 -50.37
N SER A 190 -0.45 -7.90 -49.71
CA SER A 190 -1.32 -8.88 -50.38
C SER A 190 -2.60 -9.16 -49.58
N ASP A 191 -3.71 -8.87 -50.26
CA ASP A 191 -5.07 -9.39 -50.13
C ASP A 191 -5.21 -10.86 -49.68
N ALA A 192 -6.25 -11.12 -48.88
CA ALA A 192 -7.14 -12.27 -49.11
C ALA A 192 -8.51 -12.07 -48.43
N THR A 193 -9.47 -11.69 -49.26
CA THR A 193 -10.92 -11.61 -49.10
C THR A 193 -11.57 -12.91 -48.61
N SER A 194 -12.56 -12.83 -47.70
CA SER A 194 -13.83 -13.58 -47.84
C SER A 194 -14.92 -13.06 -46.89
N THR A 195 -16.06 -12.79 -47.52
CA THR A 195 -17.37 -12.29 -47.09
C THR A 195 -18.23 -13.34 -46.37
N THR A 196 -19.12 -12.93 -45.44
CA THR A 196 -20.60 -12.93 -45.63
C THR A 196 -21.39 -12.41 -44.41
N ASP A 197 -22.32 -11.51 -44.72
CA ASP A 197 -23.57 -11.03 -44.07
C ASP A 197 -24.11 -11.62 -42.75
N SER A 198 -24.55 -10.72 -41.85
CA SER A 198 -25.97 -10.57 -41.46
C SER A 198 -26.19 -9.39 -40.48
N ALA A 199 -27.39 -8.79 -40.55
CA ALA A 199 -27.70 -7.40 -40.17
C ALA A 199 -28.18 -7.13 -38.72
N ALA A 200 -28.10 -5.83 -38.37
CA ALA A 200 -28.83 -5.03 -37.34
C ALA A 200 -28.13 -4.76 -35.98
N PRO A 201 -28.44 -3.64 -35.26
CA PRO A 201 -28.83 -2.28 -35.66
C PRO A 201 -27.75 -1.23 -35.30
N SER A 202 -27.88 -0.01 -35.84
CA SER A 202 -26.96 1.11 -35.62
C SER A 202 -26.85 1.55 -34.15
N ALA A 203 -25.65 1.41 -33.59
CA ALA A 203 -25.13 2.27 -32.54
C ALA A 203 -23.89 2.98 -33.11
N SER A 204 -23.87 4.30 -33.05
CA SER A 204 -22.72 5.11 -33.46
C SER A 204 -21.58 4.91 -32.46
N ALA A 205 -20.70 3.95 -32.70
CA ALA A 205 -19.43 3.83 -32.02
C ALA A 205 -18.37 4.60 -32.82
N SER A 206 -17.83 5.66 -32.23
CA SER A 206 -16.56 6.22 -32.67
C SER A 206 -15.44 5.28 -32.17
N ASP A 207 -15.23 4.19 -32.89
CA ASP A 207 -14.16 3.22 -32.63
C ASP A 207 -12.80 3.83 -33.03
N THR A 208 -12.16 4.53 -32.08
CA THR A 208 -10.70 4.68 -32.09
C THR A 208 -10.14 3.63 -31.14
N PRO A 209 -9.52 2.54 -31.64
CA PRO A 209 -8.97 1.49 -30.80
C PRO A 209 -7.93 2.07 -29.83
N GLY A 210 -8.20 2.03 -28.53
CA GLY A 210 -7.25 2.41 -27.47
C GLY A 210 -7.64 3.57 -26.56
N GLN A 211 -8.81 4.22 -26.75
CA GLN A 211 -9.32 5.16 -25.74
C GLN A 211 -10.15 4.45 -24.67
N LEU A 212 -9.91 4.80 -23.41
CA LEU A 212 -10.72 4.42 -22.27
C LEU A 212 -12.06 5.15 -22.33
N THR A 213 -13.15 4.41 -22.18
CA THR A 213 -14.48 5.01 -22.04
C THR A 213 -14.66 5.57 -20.64
N GLU A 214 -15.57 6.52 -20.49
CA GLU A 214 -15.90 7.12 -19.19
C GLU A 214 -16.43 6.06 -18.21
N GLU A 215 -17.17 5.06 -18.70
CA GLU A 215 -17.66 3.93 -17.90
C GLU A 215 -16.52 3.02 -17.41
N GLN A 216 -15.52 2.76 -18.25
CA GLN A 216 -14.34 1.97 -17.85
C GLN A 216 -13.54 2.69 -16.77
N VAL A 217 -13.37 4.00 -16.91
CA VAL A 217 -12.68 4.82 -15.90
C VAL A 217 -13.53 4.89 -14.64
N ALA A 218 -14.84 5.12 -14.74
CA ALA A 218 -15.75 5.16 -13.60
C ALA A 218 -15.70 3.87 -12.75
N ALA A 219 -15.63 2.71 -13.40
CA ALA A 219 -15.58 1.42 -12.73
C ALA A 219 -14.26 1.17 -11.96
N LEU A 220 -13.17 1.81 -12.38
CA LEU A 220 -11.83 1.60 -11.83
C LEU A 220 -11.31 2.78 -11.00
N ALA A 221 -11.95 3.94 -11.13
CA ALA A 221 -11.55 5.17 -10.46
C ALA A 221 -11.79 5.06 -8.95
N PRO A 222 -10.79 5.41 -8.12
CA PRO A 222 -10.97 5.50 -6.68
C PRO A 222 -12.12 6.46 -6.34
N PRO A 223 -13.05 6.10 -5.45
CA PRO A 223 -14.13 7.01 -5.03
C PRO A 223 -13.56 8.20 -4.25
N LEU A 224 -14.13 9.39 -4.39
CA LEU A 224 -13.65 10.56 -3.62
C LEU A 224 -13.89 10.38 -2.11
N GLY A 225 -15.01 9.75 -1.76
CA GLY A 225 -15.39 9.38 -0.38
C GLY A 225 -15.65 10.54 0.57
N TRP A 226 -15.83 11.76 0.04
CA TRP A 226 -16.26 12.92 0.81
C TRP A 226 -17.10 13.87 -0.04
N GLN A 227 -18.03 14.58 0.59
CA GLN A 227 -18.90 15.55 -0.09
C GLN A 227 -18.40 16.98 0.18
N SER A 228 -18.34 17.80 -0.87
CA SER A 228 -17.95 19.20 -0.77
C SER A 228 -18.99 20.07 -0.06
N GLY A 229 -18.56 21.25 0.38
CA GLY A 229 -19.47 22.33 0.74
C GLY A 229 -20.08 22.25 2.14
N ILE A 230 -19.59 21.38 3.03
CA ILE A 230 -20.01 21.35 4.44
C ILE A 230 -19.36 22.54 5.16
N PRO A 231 -20.08 23.62 5.52
CA PRO A 231 -19.46 24.82 6.06
C PRO A 231 -18.98 24.61 7.50
N ILE A 232 -17.82 25.18 7.85
CA ILE A 232 -17.36 25.26 9.24
C ILE A 232 -17.76 26.63 9.79
N ALA A 233 -18.44 26.66 10.94
CA ALA A 233 -18.88 27.91 11.56
C ALA A 233 -17.70 28.86 11.80
N GLY A 234 -17.77 30.06 11.22
CA GLY A 234 -16.73 31.09 11.35
C GLY A 234 -15.50 30.93 10.44
N SER A 235 -15.49 29.97 9.50
CA SER A 235 -14.40 29.80 8.53
C SER A 235 -14.90 30.04 7.10
N ALA A 236 -14.01 30.55 6.23
CA ALA A 236 -14.22 30.57 4.79
C ALA A 236 -13.98 29.20 4.13
N ASN A 237 -13.46 28.23 4.90
CA ASN A 237 -13.22 26.85 4.47
C ASN A 237 -14.40 25.95 4.85
N CYS A 238 -14.50 24.83 4.15
CA CYS A 238 -15.42 23.76 4.44
C CYS A 238 -14.72 22.60 5.14
N GLN A 239 -15.55 21.75 5.74
CA GLN A 239 -15.15 20.53 6.42
C GLN A 239 -14.75 19.49 5.39
N GLY A 240 -13.52 19.01 5.50
CA GLY A 240 -13.00 17.86 4.80
C GLY A 240 -13.12 16.58 5.62
N PRO A 241 -12.74 15.43 5.04
CA PRO A 241 -12.71 14.16 5.74
C PRO A 241 -11.87 14.26 7.02
N PRO A 242 -12.31 13.59 8.10
CA PRO A 242 -11.58 13.61 9.35
C PRO A 242 -10.25 12.88 9.19
N VAL A 243 -9.17 13.54 9.59
CA VAL A 243 -7.85 12.93 9.74
C VAL A 243 -7.64 12.79 11.25
N ASN A 244 -7.47 11.55 11.72
CA ASN A 244 -7.33 11.23 13.15
C ASN A 244 -8.49 11.74 14.01
N GLY A 245 -9.71 11.67 13.47
CA GLY A 245 -10.92 12.13 14.16
C GLY A 245 -11.11 13.66 14.17
N VAL A 246 -10.15 14.43 13.65
CA VAL A 246 -10.26 15.89 13.51
C VAL A 246 -10.65 16.24 12.07
N PRO A 247 -11.74 16.97 11.83
CA PRO A 247 -12.11 17.39 10.49
C PRO A 247 -11.08 18.31 9.86
N SER A 248 -10.64 17.98 8.65
CA SER A 248 -9.72 18.81 7.87
C SER A 248 -10.42 20.10 7.40
N GLN A 249 -9.67 21.18 7.18
CA GLN A 249 -10.19 22.37 6.51
C GLN A 249 -9.81 22.33 5.02
N ILE A 250 -10.80 22.45 4.13
CA ILE A 250 -10.62 22.40 2.69
C ILE A 250 -11.37 23.53 1.98
N PRO A 251 -10.99 23.92 0.76
CA PRO A 251 -11.80 24.83 -0.04
C PRO A 251 -13.22 24.27 -0.24
N CYS A 252 -14.24 25.11 -0.17
CA CYS A 252 -15.64 24.66 -0.24
C CYS A 252 -16.06 24.03 -1.57
N GLN A 253 -15.31 24.28 -2.64
CA GLN A 253 -15.49 23.68 -3.95
C GLN A 253 -14.84 22.29 -4.06
N CYS A 254 -14.19 21.82 -2.99
CA CYS A 254 -13.49 20.56 -2.98
C CYS A 254 -14.16 19.52 -2.06
N PRO A 255 -14.16 18.23 -2.45
CA PRO A 255 -13.76 17.73 -3.77
C PRO A 255 -14.80 18.10 -4.87
N PRO A 256 -14.48 18.01 -6.17
CA PRO A 256 -15.50 18.15 -7.22
C PRO A 256 -16.57 17.05 -7.11
N SER A 257 -17.63 17.13 -7.91
CA SER A 257 -18.57 16.01 -8.01
C SER A 257 -17.89 14.75 -8.56
N GLN A 258 -18.41 13.56 -8.22
CA GLN A 258 -17.84 12.30 -8.70
C GLN A 258 -17.83 12.23 -10.23
N ASP A 259 -18.90 12.68 -10.89
CA ASP A 259 -19.01 12.71 -12.35
C ASP A 259 -17.98 13.66 -12.97
N GLU A 260 -17.82 14.87 -12.42
CA GLU A 260 -16.82 15.83 -12.89
C GLU A 260 -15.40 15.29 -12.71
N TYR A 261 -15.13 14.62 -11.59
CA TYR A 261 -13.86 13.95 -11.34
C TYR A 261 -13.60 12.82 -12.35
N ILE A 262 -14.55 11.93 -12.58
CA ILE A 262 -14.43 10.81 -13.54
C ILE A 262 -14.21 11.35 -14.95
N LYS A 263 -14.95 12.38 -15.35
CA LYS A 263 -14.79 13.02 -16.66
C LYS A 263 -13.38 13.58 -16.85
N ASN A 264 -12.86 14.32 -15.87
CA ASN A 264 -11.51 14.87 -15.93
C ASN A 264 -10.43 13.77 -15.91
N LEU A 265 -10.62 12.74 -15.10
CA LEU A 265 -9.71 11.60 -15.03
C LEU A 265 -9.67 10.82 -16.34
N THR A 266 -10.83 10.64 -17.00
CA THR A 266 -10.94 10.00 -18.32
C THR A 266 -10.16 10.77 -19.37
N LEU A 267 -10.34 12.10 -19.40
CA LEU A 267 -9.61 12.98 -20.31
C LEU A 267 -8.09 12.90 -20.07
N ASN A 268 -7.64 12.92 -18.82
CA ASN A 268 -6.22 12.83 -18.48
C ASN A 268 -5.62 11.45 -18.78
N ALA A 269 -6.36 10.38 -18.49
CA ALA A 269 -5.93 9.00 -18.74
C ALA A 269 -5.75 8.74 -20.23
N ASN A 270 -6.71 9.18 -21.05
CA ASN A 270 -6.62 9.10 -22.52
C ASN A 270 -5.49 9.96 -23.08
N ALA A 271 -5.13 11.07 -22.43
CA ALA A 271 -3.99 11.90 -22.81
C ALA A 271 -2.63 11.39 -22.30
N GLY A 272 -2.62 10.44 -21.35
CA GLY A 272 -1.41 9.98 -20.65
C GLY A 272 -0.72 11.06 -19.79
N LYS A 273 -1.43 12.16 -19.49
CA LYS A 273 -0.93 13.33 -18.74
C LYS A 273 -2.09 14.20 -18.25
N ALA A 274 -1.85 15.02 -17.23
CA ALA A 274 -2.84 16.00 -16.80
C ALA A 274 -3.02 17.10 -17.86
N LEU A 275 -4.22 17.28 -18.42
CA LEU A 275 -4.46 18.22 -19.52
C LEU A 275 -4.12 19.67 -19.16
N ASN A 276 -4.45 20.08 -17.94
CA ASN A 276 -4.20 21.43 -17.43
C ASN A 276 -2.80 21.57 -16.82
N ASN A 277 -2.04 20.48 -16.71
CA ASN A 277 -0.62 20.51 -16.36
C ASN A 277 0.15 19.39 -17.11
N PRO A 278 0.47 19.58 -18.40
CA PRO A 278 1.05 18.54 -19.24
C PRO A 278 2.41 17.99 -18.78
N SER A 279 3.07 18.67 -17.82
CA SER A 279 4.31 18.20 -17.21
C SER A 279 4.12 16.99 -16.29
N VAL A 280 2.90 16.80 -15.77
CA VAL A 280 2.53 15.66 -14.92
C VAL A 280 2.04 14.52 -15.82
N LYS A 281 2.86 13.49 -15.95
CA LYS A 281 2.49 12.26 -16.67
C LYS A 281 1.53 11.44 -15.82
N LEU A 282 0.56 10.83 -16.46
CA LEU A 282 -0.49 10.08 -15.79
C LEU A 282 -0.58 8.68 -16.40
N SER A 283 -0.58 7.65 -15.55
CA SER A 283 -0.75 6.26 -15.94
C SER A 283 -2.01 5.72 -15.28
N PHE A 284 -2.92 5.16 -16.08
CA PHE A 284 -4.18 4.59 -15.59
C PHE A 284 -4.29 3.13 -16.05
N PRO A 285 -3.54 2.21 -15.41
CA PRO A 285 -3.60 0.80 -15.79
C PRO A 285 -4.98 0.20 -15.49
N LEU A 286 -5.37 -0.81 -16.27
CA LEU A 286 -6.66 -1.51 -16.13
C LEU A 286 -6.60 -2.79 -15.28
N GLY A 287 -5.40 -3.22 -14.89
CA GLY A 287 -5.23 -4.43 -14.07
C GLY A 287 -5.69 -4.22 -12.62
N ASN A 288 -5.73 -5.29 -11.83
CA ASN A 288 -6.18 -5.24 -10.44
C ASN A 288 -5.07 -5.54 -9.44
N SER A 289 -3.81 -5.50 -9.87
CA SER A 289 -2.67 -5.63 -8.96
C SER A 289 -2.67 -4.47 -7.96
N LYS A 290 -1.97 -4.66 -6.83
CA LYS A 290 -1.76 -3.61 -5.84
C LYS A 290 -1.09 -2.40 -6.49
N GLU A 291 -0.13 -2.66 -7.38
CA GLU A 291 0.60 -1.66 -8.15
C GLU A 291 -0.33 -0.88 -9.09
N ASP A 292 -1.25 -1.58 -9.78
CA ASP A 292 -2.24 -0.94 -10.66
C ASP A 292 -3.22 -0.06 -9.87
N GLN A 293 -3.68 -0.53 -8.71
CA GLN A 293 -4.57 0.22 -7.83
C GLN A 293 -3.90 1.47 -7.29
N LEU A 294 -2.65 1.38 -6.84
CA LEU A 294 -1.85 2.53 -6.40
C LEU A 294 -1.58 3.50 -7.55
N ALA A 295 -1.28 2.99 -8.75
CA ALA A 295 -1.10 3.83 -9.95
C ALA A 295 -2.38 4.61 -10.29
N ARG A 296 -3.55 3.97 -10.22
CA ARG A 296 -4.84 4.66 -10.38
C ARG A 296 -5.12 5.68 -9.29
N LEU A 297 -4.76 5.39 -8.04
CA LEU A 297 -4.88 6.33 -6.93
C LEU A 297 -3.97 7.55 -7.08
N ASN A 298 -2.76 7.36 -7.57
CA ASN A 298 -1.84 8.45 -7.92
C ASN A 298 -2.37 9.27 -9.10
N ALA A 299 -2.84 8.62 -10.17
CA ALA A 299 -3.48 9.30 -11.30
C ALA A 299 -4.71 10.13 -10.90
N ALA A 300 -5.54 9.59 -10.01
CA ALA A 300 -6.67 10.30 -9.42
C ALA A 300 -6.21 11.52 -8.61
N SER A 301 -5.17 11.35 -7.80
CA SER A 301 -4.56 12.42 -7.00
C SER A 301 -4.01 13.55 -7.87
N ASP A 302 -3.26 13.20 -8.91
CA ASP A 302 -2.70 14.15 -9.87
C ASP A 302 -3.79 14.88 -10.66
N THR A 303 -4.86 14.17 -11.03
CA THR A 303 -6.02 14.78 -11.69
C THR A 303 -6.65 15.84 -10.80
N LEU A 304 -6.92 15.53 -9.52
CA LEU A 304 -7.53 16.46 -8.59
C LEU A 304 -6.67 17.71 -8.35
N GLN A 305 -5.37 17.54 -8.16
CA GLN A 305 -4.45 18.65 -7.91
C GLN A 305 -4.25 19.58 -9.12
N ASN A 306 -4.54 19.09 -10.32
CA ASN A 306 -4.33 19.84 -11.56
C ASN A 306 -5.63 20.22 -12.30
N LEU A 307 -6.80 20.15 -11.65
CA LEU A 307 -8.09 20.43 -12.30
C LEU A 307 -8.16 21.80 -12.99
N ASN A 308 -7.56 22.85 -12.43
CA ASN A 308 -7.61 24.22 -12.96
C ASN A 308 -6.22 24.80 -13.30
N GLY A 309 -5.25 23.93 -13.56
CA GLY A 309 -3.87 24.32 -13.88
C GLY A 309 -2.83 23.70 -12.94
N PRO A 310 -1.53 23.98 -13.14
CA PRO A 310 -0.47 23.41 -12.32
C PRO A 310 -0.65 23.73 -10.83
N GLY A 311 -0.92 22.70 -10.03
CA GLY A 311 -1.17 22.81 -8.59
C GLY A 311 -2.43 23.60 -8.20
N LYS A 312 -3.29 23.93 -9.17
CA LYS A 312 -4.54 24.68 -8.96
C LYS A 312 -5.72 23.72 -9.01
N GLY A 313 -5.90 22.94 -7.96
CA GLY A 313 -6.95 21.95 -7.90
C GLY A 313 -7.41 21.70 -6.48
N CYS A 314 -8.04 20.55 -6.26
CA CYS A 314 -8.44 20.15 -4.93
C CYS A 314 -7.30 19.44 -4.20
N PRO A 315 -7.00 19.84 -2.96
CA PRO A 315 -5.96 19.19 -2.18
C PRO A 315 -6.38 17.74 -1.87
N ILE A 316 -5.45 16.80 -1.80
CA ILE A 316 -5.76 15.38 -1.54
C ILE A 316 -6.50 15.17 -0.22
N VAL A 317 -6.26 16.03 0.77
CA VAL A 317 -6.98 16.01 2.05
C VAL A 317 -8.48 16.33 1.91
N SER A 318 -8.98 16.74 0.73
CA SER A 318 -10.42 16.83 0.45
C SER A 318 -11.06 15.50 0.07
N THR A 319 -10.29 14.42 -0.03
CA THR A 319 -10.77 13.07 -0.36
C THR A 319 -10.32 12.08 0.70
N THR A 320 -10.79 10.84 0.57
CA THR A 320 -10.35 9.71 1.40
C THR A 320 -9.17 8.96 0.79
N PHE A 321 -8.48 9.54 -0.21
CA PHE A 321 -7.40 8.84 -0.92
C PHE A 321 -6.26 8.41 -0.01
N GLN A 322 -5.97 9.14 1.06
CA GLN A 322 -4.96 8.70 2.03
C GLN A 322 -5.35 7.37 2.70
N ALA A 323 -6.59 7.27 3.20
CA ALA A 323 -7.10 6.03 3.79
C ALA A 323 -7.18 4.90 2.76
N GLN A 324 -7.51 5.21 1.49
CA GLN A 324 -7.51 4.23 0.42
C GLN A 324 -6.10 3.75 0.08
N ASN A 325 -5.11 4.65 0.09
CA ASN A 325 -3.71 4.32 -0.14
C ASN A 325 -3.22 3.34 0.93
N GLU A 326 -3.54 3.61 2.20
CA GLU A 326 -3.23 2.72 3.33
C GLU A 326 -3.93 1.36 3.18
N ALA A 327 -5.22 1.35 2.82
CA ALA A 327 -5.97 0.11 2.60
C ALA A 327 -5.33 -0.74 1.48
N ILE A 328 -5.08 -0.15 0.31
CA ILE A 328 -4.42 -0.84 -0.81
C ILE A 328 -3.01 -1.31 -0.43
N SER A 329 -2.25 -0.46 0.28
CA SER A 329 -0.90 -0.79 0.75
C SER A 329 -0.90 -1.98 1.70
N ASN A 330 -1.96 -2.15 2.48
CA ASN A 330 -2.16 -3.26 3.42
C ASN A 330 -2.84 -4.48 2.77
N GLY A 331 -3.06 -4.48 1.46
CA GLY A 331 -3.77 -5.56 0.76
C GLY A 331 -5.24 -5.66 1.15
N GLN A 332 -5.81 -4.63 1.76
CA GLN A 332 -7.22 -4.59 2.10
C GLN A 332 -8.04 -4.15 0.88
N PRO A 333 -9.22 -4.78 0.66
CA PRO A 333 -10.14 -4.27 -0.34
C PRO A 333 -10.57 -2.86 0.05
N ILE A 334 -10.63 -1.95 -0.93
CA ILE A 334 -11.13 -0.59 -0.69
C ILE A 334 -12.56 -0.71 -0.15
N PRO A 335 -12.84 -0.26 1.09
CA PRO A 335 -14.12 -0.51 1.70
C PRO A 335 -15.24 0.14 0.87
N PRO A 336 -16.32 -0.59 0.51
CA PRO A 336 -17.46 -0.03 -0.21
C PRO A 336 -18.12 1.13 0.56
N SER A 337 -17.99 1.13 1.88
CA SER A 337 -18.50 2.16 2.80
C SER A 337 -17.76 3.50 2.72
N LEU A 338 -16.66 3.61 1.95
CA LEU A 338 -16.10 4.89 1.53
C LEU A 338 -16.74 5.43 0.24
N ALA A 339 -17.63 4.69 -0.42
CA ALA A 339 -18.51 5.26 -1.43
C ALA A 339 -19.64 6.03 -0.71
N ILE A 340 -19.76 7.32 -1.01
CA ILE A 340 -20.80 8.18 -0.43
C ILE A 340 -22.16 7.51 -0.70
N PRO A 341 -23.01 7.27 0.33
CA PRO A 341 -24.37 6.80 0.08
C PRO A 341 -25.08 7.85 -0.78
N ALA A 342 -25.66 7.44 -1.91
CA ALA A 342 -26.42 8.31 -2.78
C ALA A 342 -27.56 8.97 -1.99
N GLY A 343 -27.31 10.19 -1.49
CA GLY A 343 -28.34 11.04 -0.90
C GLY A 343 -29.35 11.44 -1.96
N PRO A 344 -30.63 11.66 -1.58
CA PRO A 344 -31.68 11.98 -2.55
C PRO A 344 -31.31 13.26 -3.30
N ALA A 345 -31.36 13.18 -4.64
CA ALA A 345 -31.10 14.30 -5.54
C ALA A 345 -31.87 15.55 -5.08
N ALA A 346 -31.15 16.56 -4.60
CA ALA A 346 -31.72 17.88 -4.35
C ALA A 346 -31.91 18.57 -5.71
N THR A 347 -33.12 18.47 -6.24
CA THR A 347 -33.55 19.19 -7.43
C THR A 347 -33.51 20.69 -7.16
N SER A 348 -32.48 21.39 -7.65
CA SER A 348 -32.42 22.85 -7.65
C SER A 348 -33.24 23.41 -8.82
N SER A 349 -34.55 23.51 -8.66
CA SER A 349 -35.40 24.33 -9.54
C SER A 349 -35.43 25.77 -9.01
N GLY A 350 -34.57 26.62 -9.57
CA GLY A 350 -34.71 28.06 -9.48
C GLY A 350 -35.83 28.53 -10.41
N GLN A 351 -36.95 28.95 -9.85
CA GLN A 351 -37.91 29.82 -10.54
C GLN A 351 -38.33 30.96 -9.62
N ALA A 352 -38.09 32.16 -10.11
CA ALA A 352 -38.45 33.42 -9.51
C ALA A 352 -39.97 33.55 -9.33
N LEU A 353 -40.41 33.95 -8.14
CA LEU A 353 -41.69 34.63 -7.94
C LEU A 353 -41.49 35.86 -7.05
N ILE A 354 -41.47 36.98 -7.76
CA ILE A 354 -41.88 38.32 -7.34
C ILE A 354 -43.25 38.28 -6.63
N ALA A 355 -43.31 38.76 -5.40
CA ALA A 355 -44.52 39.32 -4.79
C ALA A 355 -44.17 40.30 -3.65
N SER A 356 -44.41 41.59 -3.92
CA SER A 356 -44.52 42.72 -2.97
C SER A 356 -45.55 42.41 -1.87
N ALA A 357 -45.41 42.78 -0.60
CA ALA A 357 -45.56 44.09 0.06
C ALA A 357 -45.90 43.83 1.57
N PRO A 358 -46.11 44.82 2.47
CA PRO A 358 -45.76 46.23 2.48
C PRO A 358 -44.96 46.68 3.72
N ALA A 359 -44.58 47.95 3.68
CA ALA A 359 -43.94 48.74 4.72
C ALA A 359 -44.67 48.76 6.06
N SER A 360 -43.90 48.90 7.14
CA SER A 360 -44.31 49.59 8.37
C SER A 360 -43.09 50.33 8.92
N THR A 361 -43.14 51.63 8.73
CA THR A 361 -42.34 52.64 9.42
C THR A 361 -42.58 52.57 10.93
N ASP A 362 -41.52 52.61 11.73
CA ASP A 362 -41.45 53.64 12.77
C ASP A 362 -40.01 53.91 13.22
N SER A 363 -39.66 55.19 13.18
CA SER A 363 -38.45 55.79 13.71
C SER A 363 -38.65 56.12 15.19
N ALA A 364 -37.67 55.80 16.03
CA ALA A 364 -37.43 56.56 17.25
C ALA A 364 -35.92 56.62 17.52
N ALA A 365 -35.38 57.82 17.30
CA ALA A 365 -34.05 58.22 17.70
C ALA A 365 -33.95 58.32 19.23
N ALA A 366 -32.83 57.89 19.80
CA ALA A 366 -32.36 58.35 21.09
C ALA A 366 -30.83 58.45 21.08
N THR A 367 -30.38 59.70 21.07
CA THR A 367 -29.04 60.22 21.26
C THR A 367 -28.53 59.88 22.66
N GLY A 368 -27.25 59.50 22.79
CA GLY A 368 -26.57 59.39 24.09
C GLY A 368 -25.06 59.20 23.92
N VAL A 369 -24.30 60.24 24.25
CA VAL A 369 -22.84 60.31 24.28
C VAL A 369 -22.32 60.35 25.73
N ALA A 370 -21.08 59.90 25.92
CA ALA A 370 -20.21 59.96 27.12
C ALA A 370 -20.48 58.89 28.20
N SER A 371 -19.50 58.30 28.90
CA SER A 371 -18.12 58.69 29.19
C SER A 371 -17.22 57.47 29.46
N CYS A 372 -15.93 57.65 29.25
CA CYS A 372 -14.82 56.80 29.69
C CYS A 372 -14.65 56.90 31.22
N ASP A 373 -14.39 55.80 31.91
CA ASP A 373 -13.60 55.80 33.15
C ASP A 373 -12.89 54.45 33.39
N ALA A 374 -11.77 54.53 34.08
CA ALA A 374 -10.67 53.57 34.09
C ALA A 374 -10.85 52.34 35.00
N ALA A 375 -10.07 51.29 34.70
CA ALA A 375 -9.99 49.97 35.34
C ALA A 375 -9.39 49.99 36.78
N PRO A 376 -9.31 48.87 37.53
CA PRO A 376 -8.32 47.81 37.23
C PRO A 376 -8.70 46.36 37.62
N THR A 377 -7.75 45.44 37.39
CA THR A 377 -7.60 44.05 37.89
C THR A 377 -8.35 42.90 37.19
N THR A 378 -7.78 42.41 36.08
CA THR A 378 -8.00 41.04 35.56
C THR A 378 -6.76 40.54 34.81
N THR A 379 -5.67 40.28 35.54
CA THR A 379 -4.41 39.78 34.94
C THR A 379 -4.07 38.34 35.39
N ALA A 380 -4.75 37.79 36.40
CA ALA A 380 -4.45 36.43 36.89
C ALA A 380 -5.21 35.32 36.15
N THR A 381 -6.45 35.57 35.70
CA THR A 381 -7.31 34.54 35.09
C THR A 381 -6.97 34.28 33.62
N LEU A 382 -6.49 35.30 32.90
CA LEU A 382 -6.14 35.18 31.49
C LEU A 382 -4.89 34.30 31.28
N THR A 383 -3.94 34.37 32.21
CA THR A 383 -2.69 33.58 32.16
C THR A 383 -2.96 32.09 32.34
N VAL A 384 -3.92 31.72 33.22
CA VAL A 384 -4.29 30.32 33.47
C VAL A 384 -5.00 29.69 32.26
N THR A 385 -5.90 30.42 31.60
CA THR A 385 -6.59 29.95 30.39
C THR A 385 -5.64 29.79 29.20
N ILE A 386 -4.66 30.69 29.03
CA ILE A 386 -3.66 30.59 27.96
C ILE A 386 -2.72 29.39 28.17
N THR A 387 -2.31 29.08 29.41
CA THR A 387 -1.51 27.88 29.69
C THR A 387 -2.28 26.58 29.50
N ALA A 388 -3.59 26.54 29.80
CA ALA A 388 -4.41 25.36 29.56
C ALA A 388 -4.55 25.06 28.06
N THR A 389 -4.85 26.09 27.25
CA THR A 389 -4.96 25.94 25.79
C THR A 389 -3.63 25.57 25.14
N ALA A 390 -2.49 26.04 25.67
CA ALA A 390 -1.17 25.63 25.20
C ALA A 390 -0.82 24.18 25.55
N ALA A 391 -1.27 23.67 26.69
CA ALA A 391 -1.10 22.27 27.08
C ALA A 391 -1.95 21.33 26.22
N ASP A 392 -3.19 21.71 25.91
CA ASP A 392 -4.08 20.95 25.02
C ASP A 392 -3.55 20.94 23.57
N ALA A 393 -2.97 22.05 23.10
CA ALA A 393 -2.29 22.11 21.81
C ALA A 393 -1.03 21.21 21.77
N ALA A 394 -0.26 21.15 22.86
CA ALA A 394 0.91 20.27 22.96
C ALA A 394 0.52 18.78 22.98
N SER A 395 -0.58 18.42 23.64
CA SER A 395 -1.13 17.05 23.61
C SER A 395 -1.58 16.65 22.21
N THR A 396 -2.28 17.56 21.51
CA THR A 396 -2.77 17.32 20.13
C THR A 396 -1.61 17.12 19.15
N VAL A 397 -0.50 17.85 19.34
CA VAL A 397 0.71 17.69 18.52
C VAL A 397 1.45 16.38 18.84
N ALA A 398 1.45 15.94 20.09
CA ALA A 398 2.02 14.64 20.47
C ALA A 398 1.22 13.46 19.89
N ASP A 399 -0.11 13.55 19.88
CA ASP A 399 -0.98 12.53 19.29
C ASP A 399 -0.81 12.47 17.76
N ALA A 400 -0.70 13.63 17.08
CA ALA A 400 -0.40 13.71 15.66
C ALA A 400 0.98 13.11 15.31
N ALA A 401 1.99 13.31 16.17
CA ALA A 401 3.31 12.71 15.99
C ALA A 401 3.29 11.18 16.15
N SER A 402 2.48 10.65 17.08
CA SER A 402 2.27 9.20 17.22
C SER A 402 1.61 8.61 15.98
N THR A 403 0.61 9.28 15.40
CA THR A 403 -0.06 8.79 14.19
C THR A 403 0.87 8.78 12.97
N VAL A 404 1.75 9.76 12.85
CA VAL A 404 2.76 9.81 11.78
C VAL A 404 3.79 8.67 11.93
N ALA A 405 4.14 8.29 13.16
CA ALA A 405 5.01 7.14 13.41
C ALA A 405 4.35 5.80 13.04
N ASP A 406 3.05 5.64 13.32
CA ASP A 406 2.29 4.45 12.94
C ASP A 406 2.13 4.33 11.41
N ALA A 407 1.95 5.46 10.71
CA ALA A 407 1.93 5.51 9.25
C ALA A 407 3.30 5.15 8.63
N ALA A 408 4.40 5.59 9.26
CA ALA A 408 5.76 5.25 8.81
C ALA A 408 6.07 3.74 8.95
N SER A 409 5.67 3.12 10.07
CA SER A 409 5.79 1.67 10.26
C SER A 409 5.00 0.89 9.20
N THR A 410 3.82 1.38 8.82
CA THR A 410 2.96 0.75 7.81
C THR A 410 3.58 0.80 6.40
N VAL A 411 4.30 1.89 6.07
CA VAL A 411 5.00 2.03 4.79
C VAL A 411 6.24 1.11 4.71
N ALA A 412 6.90 0.85 5.83
CA ALA A 412 8.01 -0.10 5.91
C ALA A 412 7.58 -1.56 5.63
N ASP A 413 6.39 -1.96 6.12
CA ASP A 413 5.81 -3.27 5.86
C ASP A 413 5.39 -3.45 4.38
N ALA A 414 4.88 -2.36 3.76
CA ALA A 414 4.49 -2.36 2.35
C ALA A 414 5.69 -2.50 1.39
N ALA A 415 6.84 -1.89 1.72
CA ALA A 415 8.08 -2.00 0.93
C ALA A 415 8.71 -3.40 1.02
N SER A 416 8.65 -4.03 2.20
CA SER A 416 9.10 -5.41 2.39
C SER A 416 8.28 -6.40 1.55
N THR A 417 6.99 -6.12 1.34
CA THR A 417 6.08 -6.95 0.53
C THR A 417 6.34 -6.84 -0.98
N ALA A 418 6.79 -5.69 -1.48
CA ALA A 418 7.09 -5.50 -2.91
C ALA A 418 8.38 -6.22 -3.34
N ALA A 419 9.40 -6.22 -2.48
CA ALA A 419 10.67 -6.92 -2.70
C ALA A 419 10.51 -8.45 -2.89
N ASP A 420 9.52 -9.02 -2.21
CA ASP A 420 9.20 -10.45 -2.28
C ASP A 420 8.51 -10.82 -3.61
N ALA A 421 7.65 -9.93 -4.14
CA ALA A 421 6.99 -10.12 -5.44
C ALA A 421 7.98 -10.04 -6.62
N ALA A 422 9.00 -9.17 -6.54
CA ALA A 422 10.05 -9.06 -7.55
C ALA A 422 10.95 -10.30 -7.61
N SER A 423 11.28 -10.88 -6.44
CA SER A 423 12.05 -12.13 -6.34
C SER A 423 11.29 -13.30 -7.00
N THR A 424 9.96 -13.32 -6.86
CA THR A 424 9.08 -14.32 -7.46
C THR A 424 9.07 -14.27 -9.00
N ALA A 425 9.15 -13.08 -9.60
CA ALA A 425 9.17 -12.93 -11.07
C ALA A 425 10.48 -13.45 -11.70
N VAL A 426 11.60 -13.34 -10.97
CA VAL A 426 12.91 -13.87 -11.39
C VAL A 426 12.91 -15.40 -11.35
N ASP A 427 12.34 -16.02 -10.32
CA ASP A 427 12.27 -17.48 -10.21
C ASP A 427 11.34 -18.11 -11.27
N THR A 428 10.26 -17.41 -11.62
CA THR A 428 9.30 -17.84 -12.66
C THR A 428 9.94 -17.87 -14.06
N SER A 429 10.87 -16.94 -14.33
CA SER A 429 11.57 -16.85 -15.62
C SER A 429 12.70 -17.89 -15.76
N SER A 430 13.32 -18.32 -14.65
CA SER A 430 14.23 -19.49 -14.63
C SER A 430 13.51 -20.83 -14.83
N THR A 431 12.25 -20.94 -14.43
CA THR A 431 11.46 -22.17 -14.59
C THR A 431 10.94 -22.34 -16.02
N ALA A 432 10.62 -21.24 -16.72
CA ALA A 432 10.21 -21.25 -18.12
C ALA A 432 11.34 -21.66 -19.09
N ALA A 433 12.60 -21.47 -18.71
CA ALA A 433 13.77 -21.88 -19.51
C ALA A 433 14.03 -23.40 -19.49
N SER A 434 13.41 -24.16 -18.57
CA SER A 434 13.69 -25.59 -18.39
C SER A 434 12.67 -26.54 -19.04
N SER A 435 11.58 -26.04 -19.64
CA SER A 435 10.46 -26.88 -20.12
C SER A 435 10.48 -27.23 -21.62
N VAL A 436 11.53 -26.86 -22.37
CA VAL A 436 11.66 -27.22 -23.80
C VAL A 436 12.52 -28.48 -23.98
N ALA A 437 12.04 -29.65 -23.56
CA ALA A 437 12.56 -30.93 -24.06
C ALA A 437 11.62 -32.13 -23.81
N ALA A 438 11.23 -32.75 -24.92
CA ALA A 438 10.90 -34.18 -25.11
C ALA A 438 9.41 -34.63 -25.15
N PRO A 439 9.10 -35.65 -25.99
CA PRO A 439 7.79 -35.79 -26.65
C PRO A 439 6.99 -37.06 -26.35
N SER A 440 5.74 -36.99 -26.81
CA SER A 440 4.63 -37.94 -26.99
C SER A 440 4.87 -39.45 -27.02
N SER A 441 3.91 -40.22 -26.48
CA SER A 441 3.53 -41.58 -26.94
C SER A 441 2.09 -41.93 -26.51
N SER A 442 1.40 -42.70 -27.35
CA SER A 442 -0.06 -42.84 -27.49
C SER A 442 -0.60 -44.26 -27.26
N VAL A 443 -1.88 -44.36 -26.82
CA VAL A 443 -2.95 -45.41 -26.99
C VAL A 443 -2.75 -46.84 -26.39
N PRO A 444 -3.82 -47.70 -26.22
CA PRO A 444 -5.29 -47.53 -26.18
C PRO A 444 -6.06 -48.27 -25.03
N SER A 445 -7.39 -48.07 -25.01
CA SER A 445 -8.48 -48.57 -24.14
C SER A 445 -8.71 -50.09 -24.03
N SER A 446 -9.36 -50.54 -22.93
CA SER A 446 -10.49 -51.50 -22.91
C SER A 446 -11.14 -51.63 -21.52
N SER A 447 -12.45 -51.91 -21.52
CA SER A 447 -13.47 -51.84 -20.47
C SER A 447 -13.77 -53.19 -19.77
N ALA A 448 -14.23 -53.16 -18.50
CA ALA A 448 -15.23 -54.11 -17.94
C ALA A 448 -15.71 -53.71 -16.53
N SER A 449 -17.03 -53.82 -16.31
CA SER A 449 -17.79 -53.51 -15.09
C SER A 449 -17.87 -54.68 -14.09
N SER A 450 -17.92 -54.39 -12.77
CA SER A 450 -18.74 -55.09 -11.76
C SER A 450 -18.81 -54.31 -10.44
N SER A 451 -19.90 -54.48 -9.69
CA SER A 451 -20.50 -53.50 -8.76
C SER A 451 -20.21 -53.73 -7.25
N ALA A 452 -20.21 -52.59 -6.50
CA ALA A 452 -20.44 -52.36 -5.05
C ALA A 452 -19.25 -52.38 -4.05
N PRO A 453 -19.26 -51.59 -2.93
CA PRO A 453 -19.91 -50.29 -2.65
C PRO A 453 -18.88 -49.13 -2.52
N SER A 454 -19.39 -47.89 -2.58
CA SER A 454 -18.69 -46.62 -2.81
C SER A 454 -17.49 -46.28 -1.92
N ALA A 455 -16.31 -46.15 -2.55
CA ALA A 455 -15.22 -45.28 -2.13
C ALA A 455 -15.12 -44.11 -3.12
N SER A 456 -15.12 -42.89 -2.59
CA SER A 456 -15.18 -41.64 -3.36
C SER A 456 -13.94 -41.39 -4.24
N ALA A 457 -14.23 -41.06 -5.50
CA ALA A 457 -13.57 -40.12 -6.40
C ALA A 457 -12.08 -40.33 -6.79
N SER A 458 -11.87 -40.97 -7.94
CA SER A 458 -10.75 -40.62 -8.82
C SER A 458 -11.06 -39.27 -9.49
N GLY A 459 -10.49 -38.18 -8.98
CA GLY A 459 -10.55 -36.86 -9.62
C GLY A 459 -9.89 -36.87 -11.00
N ALA A 460 -10.35 -36.01 -11.90
CA ALA A 460 -9.69 -35.80 -13.19
C ALA A 460 -8.25 -35.29 -12.98
N PRO A 461 -7.27 -35.69 -13.81
CA PRO A 461 -5.90 -35.21 -13.68
C PRO A 461 -5.86 -33.67 -13.73
N GLY A 462 -5.46 -33.05 -12.62
CA GLY A 462 -5.39 -31.60 -12.46
C GLY A 462 -6.33 -31.00 -11.40
N GLN A 463 -7.24 -31.77 -10.81
CA GLN A 463 -8.06 -31.28 -9.68
C GLN A 463 -7.36 -31.50 -8.34
N LEU A 464 -7.41 -30.48 -7.48
CA LEU A 464 -7.02 -30.53 -6.08
C LEU A 464 -7.97 -31.47 -5.32
N THR A 465 -7.40 -32.41 -4.57
CA THR A 465 -8.18 -33.27 -3.66
C THR A 465 -8.48 -32.54 -2.36
N GLU A 466 -9.55 -32.94 -1.68
CA GLU A 466 -9.92 -32.38 -0.37
C GLU A 466 -8.79 -32.56 0.66
N ASP A 467 -8.06 -33.68 0.60
CA ASP A 467 -6.88 -33.93 1.44
C ASP A 467 -5.72 -32.96 1.16
N GLN A 468 -5.45 -32.63 -0.12
CA GLN A 468 -4.41 -31.66 -0.49
C GLN A 468 -4.76 -30.27 0.01
N VAL A 469 -6.04 -29.87 -0.12
CA VAL A 469 -6.52 -28.58 0.38
C VAL A 469 -6.53 -28.58 1.90
N ALA A 470 -7.02 -29.63 2.57
CA ALA A 470 -7.00 -29.76 4.02
C ALA A 470 -5.59 -29.60 4.61
N ALA A 471 -4.58 -30.15 3.93
CA ALA A 471 -3.20 -30.10 4.39
C ALA A 471 -2.54 -28.71 4.23
N LEU A 472 -3.05 -27.86 3.34
CA LEU A 472 -2.46 -26.56 3.03
C LEU A 472 -3.35 -25.37 3.42
N ALA A 473 -4.62 -25.61 3.72
CA ALA A 473 -5.58 -24.60 4.08
C ALA A 473 -5.23 -24.00 5.45
N PRO A 474 -5.24 -22.66 5.57
CA PRO A 474 -5.04 -22.02 6.86
C PRO A 474 -6.14 -22.44 7.86
N PRO A 475 -5.78 -22.82 9.10
CA PRO A 475 -6.77 -23.23 10.09
C PRO A 475 -7.64 -22.04 10.49
N LEU A 476 -8.94 -22.24 10.75
CA LEU A 476 -9.83 -21.15 11.16
C LEU A 476 -9.40 -20.56 12.53
N GLY A 477 -8.86 -21.41 13.42
CA GLY A 477 -8.25 -21.01 14.69
C GLY A 477 -9.23 -20.50 15.76
N TRP A 478 -10.55 -20.65 15.54
CA TRP A 478 -11.59 -20.28 16.51
C TRP A 478 -12.79 -21.21 16.43
N LYS A 479 -13.49 -21.39 17.56
CA LYS A 479 -14.72 -22.19 17.63
C LYS A 479 -15.94 -21.28 17.52
N ASN A 480 -16.90 -21.67 16.70
CA ASN A 480 -18.15 -20.94 16.57
C ASN A 480 -19.06 -21.10 17.80
N GLY A 481 -20.09 -20.25 17.87
CA GLY A 481 -21.21 -20.43 18.79
C GLY A 481 -20.95 -20.11 20.26
N ILE A 482 -19.85 -19.44 20.64
CA ILE A 482 -19.63 -18.99 22.03
C ILE A 482 -20.52 -17.77 22.30
N PRO A 483 -21.62 -17.87 23.07
CA PRO A 483 -22.57 -16.76 23.22
C PRO A 483 -21.98 -15.62 24.07
N ILE A 484 -22.31 -14.38 23.71
CA ILE A 484 -22.03 -13.20 24.55
C ILE A 484 -23.31 -12.87 25.32
N ALA A 485 -23.23 -12.77 26.64
CA ALA A 485 -24.38 -12.46 27.49
C ALA A 485 -25.05 -11.14 27.04
N GLY A 486 -26.34 -11.20 26.69
CA GLY A 486 -27.12 -10.05 26.26
C GLY A 486 -26.92 -9.61 24.80
N SER A 487 -26.19 -10.38 23.98
CA SER A 487 -26.01 -10.11 22.54
C SER A 487 -26.60 -11.22 21.68
N ALA A 488 -27.09 -10.85 20.48
CA ALA A 488 -27.42 -11.81 19.43
C ALA A 488 -26.17 -12.34 18.70
N ASN A 489 -25.00 -11.74 18.98
CA ASN A 489 -23.71 -12.14 18.43
C ASN A 489 -22.99 -13.13 19.37
N CYS A 490 -22.05 -13.86 18.78
CA CYS A 490 -21.13 -14.73 19.48
C CYS A 490 -19.74 -14.12 19.57
N GLN A 491 -18.95 -14.65 20.48
CA GLN A 491 -17.57 -14.28 20.73
C GLN A 491 -16.68 -14.81 19.61
N GLY A 492 -15.98 -13.90 18.95
CA GLY A 492 -14.90 -14.19 18.01
C GLY A 492 -13.53 -14.08 18.67
N PRO A 493 -12.46 -14.35 17.91
CA PRO A 493 -11.08 -14.12 18.32
C PRO A 493 -10.88 -12.75 18.97
N PRO A 494 -10.09 -12.65 20.04
CA PRO A 494 -9.77 -11.38 20.65
C PRO A 494 -8.90 -10.54 19.71
N VAL A 495 -9.30 -9.28 19.51
CA VAL A 495 -8.50 -8.25 18.86
C VAL A 495 -8.07 -7.28 19.97
N ASN A 496 -6.77 -7.12 20.17
CA ASN A 496 -6.21 -6.31 21.27
C ASN A 496 -6.72 -6.71 22.66
N GLY A 497 -6.90 -8.02 22.88
CA GLY A 497 -7.39 -8.56 24.16
C GLY A 497 -8.90 -8.46 24.37
N VAL A 498 -9.65 -7.80 23.48
CA VAL A 498 -11.11 -7.69 23.53
C VAL A 498 -11.72 -8.68 22.55
N PRO A 499 -12.61 -9.59 22.99
CA PRO A 499 -13.27 -10.52 22.08
C PRO A 499 -14.12 -9.81 21.02
N SER A 500 -13.93 -10.17 19.76
CA SER A 500 -14.74 -9.63 18.65
C SER A 500 -16.19 -10.11 18.77
N GLN A 501 -17.14 -9.33 18.25
CA GLN A 501 -18.52 -9.80 18.06
C GLN A 501 -18.69 -10.32 16.64
N ILE A 502 -19.14 -11.57 16.49
CA ILE A 502 -19.32 -12.23 15.20
C ILE A 502 -20.69 -12.92 15.13
N PRO A 503 -21.24 -13.18 13.93
CA PRO A 503 -22.43 -14.03 13.80
C PRO A 503 -22.18 -15.41 14.42
N CYS A 504 -23.16 -15.97 15.13
CA CYS A 504 -22.97 -17.23 15.85
C CYS A 504 -22.71 -18.46 14.97
N GLN A 505 -23.04 -18.37 13.68
CA GLN A 505 -22.72 -19.41 12.69
C GLN A 505 -21.27 -19.33 12.19
N CYS A 506 -20.51 -18.33 12.63
CA CYS A 506 -19.14 -18.09 12.21
C CYS A 506 -18.13 -18.40 13.31
N PRO A 507 -16.96 -18.96 12.96
CA PRO A 507 -16.63 -19.49 11.63
C PRO A 507 -17.42 -20.77 11.28
N PRO A 508 -17.48 -21.21 10.01
CA PRO A 508 -18.06 -22.52 9.67
C PRO A 508 -17.30 -23.67 10.34
N ASN A 509 -17.85 -24.90 10.28
CA ASN A 509 -17.07 -26.09 10.62
C ASN A 509 -15.86 -26.22 9.66
N GLN A 510 -14.72 -26.69 10.19
CA GLN A 510 -13.48 -26.86 9.41
C GLN A 510 -13.71 -27.72 8.15
N ASP A 511 -14.43 -28.83 8.25
CA ASP A 511 -14.67 -29.73 7.10
C ASP A 511 -15.52 -29.06 6.02
N ASP A 512 -16.55 -28.31 6.41
CA ASP A 512 -17.36 -27.55 5.46
C ASP A 512 -16.54 -26.42 4.82
N TYR A 513 -15.67 -25.76 5.58
CA TYR A 513 -14.73 -24.78 5.04
C TYR A 513 -13.77 -25.39 4.02
N ILE A 514 -13.14 -26.54 4.33
CA ILE A 514 -12.24 -27.24 3.41
C ILE A 514 -12.98 -27.69 2.15
N ARG A 515 -14.20 -28.23 2.28
CA ARG A 515 -15.01 -28.66 1.13
C ARG A 515 -15.32 -27.49 0.19
N ASN A 516 -15.74 -26.35 0.75
CA ASN A 516 -16.02 -25.14 -0.03
C ASN A 516 -14.76 -24.55 -0.66
N LEU A 517 -13.65 -24.51 0.07
CA LEU A 517 -12.37 -24.03 -0.44
C LEU A 517 -11.85 -24.91 -1.59
N THR A 518 -11.98 -26.22 -1.46
CA THR A 518 -11.62 -27.19 -2.50
C THR A 518 -12.45 -26.98 -3.76
N ALA A 519 -13.77 -26.79 -3.61
CA ALA A 519 -14.66 -26.54 -4.73
C ALA A 519 -14.34 -25.21 -5.44
N ASN A 520 -14.06 -24.15 -4.68
CA ASN A 520 -13.66 -22.85 -5.21
C ASN A 520 -12.29 -22.88 -5.91
N ALA A 521 -11.31 -23.54 -5.29
CA ALA A 521 -9.95 -23.66 -5.84
C ALA A 521 -9.96 -24.45 -7.16
N ASN A 522 -10.71 -25.55 -7.24
CA ASN A 522 -10.88 -26.31 -8.47
C ASN A 522 -11.66 -25.54 -9.56
N ALA A 523 -12.53 -24.61 -9.17
CA ALA A 523 -13.24 -23.73 -10.10
C ALA A 523 -12.41 -22.51 -10.54
N GLY A 524 -11.28 -22.22 -9.86
CA GLY A 524 -10.50 -20.99 -10.03
C GLY A 524 -11.25 -19.70 -9.64
N LYS A 525 -12.38 -19.82 -8.93
CA LYS A 525 -13.26 -18.72 -8.53
C LYS A 525 -14.19 -19.13 -7.39
N ALA A 526 -14.73 -18.16 -6.64
CA ALA A 526 -15.75 -18.45 -5.64
C ALA A 526 -17.06 -18.89 -6.32
N LEU A 527 -17.55 -20.10 -6.04
CA LEU A 527 -18.75 -20.65 -6.69
C LEU A 527 -20.00 -19.81 -6.46
N ASN A 528 -20.11 -19.21 -5.27
CA ASN A 528 -21.24 -18.36 -4.87
C ASN A 528 -21.01 -16.86 -5.18
N ASN A 529 -19.82 -16.51 -5.70
CA ASN A 529 -19.51 -15.19 -6.22
C ASN A 529 -18.48 -15.27 -7.36
N PRO A 530 -18.91 -15.64 -8.58
CA PRO A 530 -17.99 -15.96 -9.67
C PRO A 530 -17.10 -14.80 -10.16
N SER A 531 -17.37 -13.56 -9.74
CA SER A 531 -16.50 -12.40 -10.04
C SER A 531 -15.22 -12.39 -9.20
N VAL A 532 -15.18 -13.14 -8.09
CA VAL A 532 -13.99 -13.31 -7.26
C VAL A 532 -13.20 -14.50 -7.77
N THR A 533 -12.09 -14.24 -8.45
CA THR A 533 -11.12 -15.26 -8.89
C THR A 533 -10.32 -15.76 -7.71
N LEU A 534 -10.05 -17.06 -7.69
CA LEU A 534 -9.36 -17.73 -6.59
C LEU A 534 -8.13 -18.46 -7.12
N SER A 535 -6.97 -18.25 -6.47
CA SER A 535 -5.74 -19.00 -6.73
C SER A 535 -5.33 -19.75 -5.47
N PHE A 536 -5.11 -21.06 -5.57
CA PHE A 536 -4.68 -21.90 -4.45
C PHE A 536 -3.40 -22.65 -4.83
N PRO A 537 -2.24 -21.97 -4.81
CA PRO A 537 -0.98 -22.60 -5.17
C PRO A 537 -0.58 -23.65 -4.12
N LEU A 538 0.18 -24.67 -4.54
CA LEU A 538 0.62 -25.79 -3.70
C LEU A 538 2.03 -25.62 -3.10
N GLY A 539 2.78 -24.60 -3.52
CA GLY A 539 4.14 -24.38 -3.02
C GLY A 539 4.16 -23.77 -1.61
N ASN A 540 5.36 -23.62 -1.04
CA ASN A 540 5.52 -23.17 0.34
C ASN A 540 6.16 -21.78 0.44
N SER A 541 6.27 -21.06 -0.67
CA SER A 541 6.79 -19.69 -0.65
C SER A 541 5.88 -18.79 0.18
N LYS A 542 6.39 -17.63 0.61
CA LYS A 542 5.61 -16.64 1.34
C LYS A 542 4.40 -16.19 0.51
N GLU A 543 4.60 -16.01 -0.79
CA GLU A 543 3.58 -15.63 -1.77
C GLU A 543 2.52 -16.72 -1.91
N ASP A 544 2.93 -17.99 -1.96
CA ASP A 544 2.00 -19.12 -2.04
C ASP A 544 1.13 -19.23 -0.78
N GLN A 545 1.75 -19.04 0.40
CA GLN A 545 1.04 -19.05 1.68
C GLN A 545 0.04 -17.89 1.75
N LEU A 546 0.44 -16.69 1.31
CA LEU A 546 -0.42 -15.51 1.28
C LEU A 546 -1.57 -15.68 0.27
N ALA A 547 -1.29 -16.24 -0.91
CA ALA A 547 -2.31 -16.55 -1.91
C ALA A 547 -3.34 -17.56 -1.37
N ARG A 548 -2.90 -18.61 -0.66
CA ARG A 548 -3.81 -19.55 0.01
C ARG A 548 -4.63 -18.88 1.11
N LEU A 549 -4.05 -17.96 1.87
CA LEU A 549 -4.76 -17.20 2.91
C LEU A 549 -5.81 -16.25 2.31
N ASN A 550 -5.51 -15.62 1.18
CA ASN A 550 -6.46 -14.80 0.43
C ASN A 550 -7.61 -15.66 -0.14
N ALA A 551 -7.29 -16.79 -0.78
CA ALA A 551 -8.27 -17.76 -1.24
C ALA A 551 -9.20 -18.27 -0.12
N ALA A 552 -8.62 -18.56 1.05
CA ALA A 552 -9.37 -18.93 2.24
C ALA A 552 -10.30 -17.81 2.71
N SER A 553 -9.81 -16.57 2.72
CA SER A 553 -10.58 -15.38 3.10
C SER A 553 -11.75 -15.13 2.15
N ASP A 554 -11.50 -15.19 0.84
CA ASP A 554 -12.52 -15.03 -0.19
C ASP A 554 -13.58 -16.12 -0.13
N THR A 555 -13.17 -17.35 0.13
CA THR A 555 -14.08 -18.48 0.34
C THR A 555 -15.01 -18.20 1.51
N LEU A 556 -14.47 -17.77 2.66
CA LEU A 556 -15.27 -17.48 3.87
C LEU A 556 -16.27 -16.34 3.64
N GLN A 557 -15.86 -15.25 3.01
CA GLN A 557 -16.70 -14.08 2.77
C GLN A 557 -17.83 -14.34 1.78
N ASN A 558 -17.71 -15.36 0.93
CA ASN A 558 -18.68 -15.69 -0.11
C ASN A 558 -19.42 -17.01 0.13
N LEU A 559 -19.33 -17.61 1.32
CA LEU A 559 -19.93 -18.93 1.60
C LEU A 559 -21.42 -19.04 1.27
N ASN A 560 -22.23 -18.00 1.50
CA ASN A 560 -23.68 -18.03 1.25
C ASN A 560 -24.13 -17.00 0.20
N GLY A 561 -23.25 -16.64 -0.73
CA GLY A 561 -23.50 -15.65 -1.78
C GLY A 561 -22.56 -14.44 -1.70
N ILE A 562 -22.72 -13.51 -2.65
CA ILE A 562 -21.91 -12.28 -2.76
C ILE A 562 -21.92 -11.51 -1.44
N GLY A 563 -20.76 -11.49 -0.75
CA GLY A 563 -20.56 -10.81 0.54
C GLY A 563 -21.39 -11.38 1.71
N LYS A 564 -22.04 -12.54 1.53
CA LYS A 564 -22.88 -13.19 2.54
C LYS A 564 -22.16 -14.38 3.15
N GLY A 565 -21.06 -14.11 3.82
CA GLY A 565 -20.22 -15.14 4.42
C GLY A 565 -19.87 -14.84 5.86
N CYS A 566 -18.84 -15.53 6.35
CA CYS A 566 -18.27 -15.23 7.64
C CYS A 566 -17.24 -14.11 7.53
N PRO A 567 -17.31 -13.08 8.39
CA PRO A 567 -16.34 -12.00 8.37
C PRO A 567 -14.96 -12.55 8.78
N ILE A 568 -13.88 -12.01 8.23
CA ILE A 568 -12.50 -12.49 8.52
C ILE A 568 -12.15 -12.38 10.01
N VAL A 569 -12.73 -11.41 10.71
CA VAL A 569 -12.58 -11.29 12.18
C VAL A 569 -13.16 -12.47 12.97
N SER A 570 -13.88 -13.40 12.32
CA SER A 570 -14.32 -14.67 12.93
C SER A 570 -13.24 -15.76 12.93
N THR A 571 -12.09 -15.51 12.29
CA THR A 571 -10.96 -16.43 12.23
C THR A 571 -9.69 -15.76 12.74
N THR A 572 -8.62 -16.54 12.80
CA THR A 572 -7.28 -16.06 13.14
C THR A 572 -6.47 -15.66 11.90
N PHE A 573 -7.10 -15.51 10.73
CA PHE A 573 -6.41 -15.24 9.47
C PHE A 573 -5.63 -13.93 9.50
N LYS A 574 -6.08 -12.90 10.22
CA LYS A 574 -5.27 -11.69 10.39
C LYS A 574 -3.93 -11.99 11.07
N ALA A 575 -3.94 -12.72 12.18
CA ALA A 575 -2.71 -13.08 12.88
C ALA A 575 -1.81 -13.99 12.04
N GLN A 576 -2.39 -14.87 11.22
CA GLN A 576 -1.64 -15.70 10.27
C GLN A 576 -1.03 -14.86 9.15
N ASN A 577 -1.77 -13.88 8.62
CA ASN A 577 -1.28 -12.93 7.62
C ASN A 577 -0.09 -12.14 8.16
N ASP A 578 -0.22 -11.60 9.38
CA ASP A 578 0.83 -10.84 10.05
C ASP A 578 2.06 -11.75 10.28
N ALA A 579 1.87 -13.02 10.65
CA ALA A 579 2.98 -13.96 10.84
C ALA A 579 3.70 -14.30 9.51
N ILE A 580 2.95 -14.64 8.46
CA ILE A 580 3.49 -14.95 7.12
C ILE A 580 4.23 -13.73 6.57
N SER A 581 3.62 -12.54 6.68
CA SER A 581 4.19 -11.27 6.18
C SER A 581 5.51 -10.93 6.87
N ASN A 582 5.62 -11.22 8.17
CA ASN A 582 6.83 -10.96 8.96
C ASN A 582 7.85 -12.10 8.96
N GLY A 583 7.66 -13.14 8.13
CA GLY A 583 8.52 -14.33 8.11
C GLY A 583 8.56 -15.07 9.46
N GLN A 584 7.58 -14.85 10.32
CA GLN A 584 7.48 -15.50 11.61
C GLN A 584 6.93 -16.91 11.43
N PRO A 585 7.43 -17.91 12.19
CA PRO A 585 6.77 -19.20 12.22
C PRO A 585 5.34 -19.02 12.72
N ILE A 586 4.37 -19.51 11.94
CA ILE A 586 2.96 -19.53 12.37
C ILE A 586 2.93 -20.32 13.69
N PRO A 587 2.45 -19.74 14.81
CA PRO A 587 2.54 -20.41 16.11
C PRO A 587 1.80 -21.75 16.05
N PRO A 588 2.20 -22.78 16.80
CA PRO A 588 1.63 -24.13 16.69
C PRO A 588 0.11 -24.20 16.88
N SER A 589 -0.46 -23.26 17.64
CA SER A 589 -1.90 -23.09 17.82
C SER A 589 -2.64 -22.57 16.57
N LEU A 590 -1.89 -22.01 15.61
CA LEU A 590 -2.32 -21.46 14.33
C LEU A 590 -1.68 -22.19 13.13
N ALA A 591 -0.78 -23.14 13.38
CA ALA A 591 0.06 -23.74 12.34
C ALA A 591 -0.77 -24.67 11.44
N ILE A 592 -0.56 -24.52 10.13
CA ILE A 592 -0.98 -25.48 9.12
C ILE A 592 -0.19 -26.77 9.37
N PRO A 593 -0.81 -27.97 9.38
CA PRO A 593 -0.07 -29.21 9.49
C PRO A 593 0.92 -29.31 8.33
N SER A 594 2.21 -29.17 8.61
CA SER A 594 3.26 -29.27 7.58
C SER A 594 3.17 -30.63 6.90
N VAL A 595 2.93 -30.62 5.58
CA VAL A 595 2.92 -31.84 4.75
C VAL A 595 4.27 -32.52 4.91
N PRO A 596 4.34 -33.75 5.45
CA PRO A 596 5.60 -34.48 5.47
C PRO A 596 6.06 -34.66 4.01
N ALA A 597 7.27 -34.20 3.70
CA ALA A 597 7.91 -34.50 2.43
C ALA A 597 7.78 -36.00 2.18
N ALA A 598 7.23 -36.39 1.03
CA ALA A 598 6.91 -37.76 0.69
C ALA A 598 8.18 -38.65 0.62
N THR A 599 8.71 -39.04 1.76
CA THR A 599 9.66 -40.14 1.89
C THR A 599 8.85 -41.42 1.77
N GLY A 600 9.02 -42.13 0.66
CA GLY A 600 8.37 -43.42 0.41
C GLY A 600 8.58 -44.39 1.56
N ALA A 601 7.53 -44.61 2.35
CA ALA A 601 7.52 -45.57 3.44
C ALA A 601 6.73 -46.81 3.02
N ALA A 602 7.44 -47.93 2.88
CA ALA A 602 6.90 -49.26 2.69
C ALA A 602 5.90 -49.61 3.80
N ARG A 603 4.68 -50.00 3.40
CA ARG A 603 3.65 -50.58 4.29
C ARG A 603 4.19 -51.88 4.90
N ARG A 604 4.47 -51.89 6.20
CA ARG A 604 4.44 -53.13 6.99
C ARG A 604 3.03 -53.34 7.51
N HIS A 605 2.36 -54.35 6.98
CA HIS A 605 1.15 -54.91 7.57
C HIS A 605 1.50 -55.54 8.93
N TYR A 606 0.91 -55.03 10.01
CA TYR A 606 0.76 -55.79 11.25
C TYR A 606 -0.64 -56.38 11.27
N TRP A 607 -0.69 -57.71 11.24
CA TRP A 607 -1.82 -58.50 11.71
C TRP A 607 -1.77 -58.56 13.23
N PHE A 608 -2.90 -58.35 13.91
CA PHE A 608 -3.09 -58.77 15.29
C PHE A 608 -4.12 -59.90 15.34
N ASN A 609 -3.74 -60.95 16.08
CA ASN A 609 -4.58 -62.01 16.62
C ASN A 609 -5.20 -61.54 17.94
#